data_AF-A0A1B6NYP4-F1
#
_entry.id   AF-A0A1B6NYP4-F1
#
_cell.length_a   1.000
_cell.length_b   1.000
_cell.length_c   1.000
_cell.angle_alpha   90.00
_cell.angle_beta   90.00
_cell.angle_gamma   90.00
#
_symmetry.space_group_name_H-M   'P 1'
#
loop_
_entity.id
_entity.type
_entity.pdbx_description
1 polymer ?
#
loop_
_entity_poly.entity_id
_entity_poly.type
_entity_poly.pdbx_seq_one_letter_code
_entity_poly.pdbx_strand_id
1 'polypeptide(L)' 'PFGGVGNSGMGSYHGQAGFDTFSHIKTVMKRSFALDVFFRYAPFSKFKLSLLKKFL' A
#
# COMPACT_ATOMS: atom_id res chain seq x y z
N PRO A 1 -1.23 -18.38 13.88
CA PRO A 1 0.14 -18.38 13.33
C PRO A 1 1.09 -18.94 14.40
N PHE A 2 1.93 -19.93 14.05
CA PHE A 2 2.93 -20.50 14.97
C PHE A 2 4.33 -20.09 14.48
N GLY A 3 5.14 -19.50 15.35
CA GLY A 3 6.45 -18.96 15.00
C GLY A 3 7.18 -18.37 16.21
N GLY A 4 8.50 -18.26 16.11
CA GLY A 4 9.36 -17.69 17.14
C GLY A 4 9.53 -16.17 17.03
N VAL A 5 10.08 -15.56 18.07
CA VAL A 5 10.47 -14.13 18.12
C VAL A 5 11.85 -13.98 18.78
N GLY A 6 12.70 -13.10 18.24
CA GLY A 6 14.04 -12.81 18.76
C GLY A 6 14.97 -14.03 18.64
N ASN A 7 15.59 -14.45 19.74
CA ASN A 7 16.50 -15.61 19.75
C ASN A 7 15.81 -16.95 19.41
N SER A 8 14.47 -17.00 19.47
CA SER A 8 13.69 -18.19 19.13
C SER A 8 13.28 -18.28 17.65
N GLY A 9 13.60 -17.27 16.82
CA GLY A 9 13.34 -17.25 15.37
C GLY A 9 12.52 -16.03 14.92
N MET A 10 12.16 -16.01 13.63
CA MET A 10 11.30 -14.98 13.01
C MET A 10 10.40 -15.60 11.95
N GLY A 11 9.24 -14.97 11.72
CA GLY A 11 8.22 -15.46 10.80
C GLY A 11 7.28 -16.43 11.49
N SER A 12 6.20 -16.80 10.81
CA SER A 12 5.20 -17.69 11.38
C SER A 12 4.49 -18.46 10.29
N TYR A 13 4.20 -19.72 10.53
CA TYR A 13 3.56 -20.60 9.56
C TYR A 13 2.33 -21.27 10.19
N HIS A 14 1.83 -22.32 9.53
CA HIS A 14 0.62 -23.08 9.82
C HIS A 14 -0.67 -22.42 9.31
N GLY A 15 -1.52 -23.22 8.65
CA GLY A 15 -2.73 -22.73 7.99
C GLY A 15 -2.43 -21.63 6.96
N GLN A 16 -3.27 -20.59 6.96
CA GLN A 16 -3.13 -19.43 6.07
C GLN A 16 -1.77 -18.73 6.21
N ALA A 17 -1.23 -18.60 7.44
CA ALA A 17 0.06 -17.97 7.67
C ALA A 17 1.22 -18.74 6.98
N GLY A 18 1.09 -20.06 6.83
CA GLY A 18 2.03 -20.85 6.04
C GLY A 18 1.96 -20.54 4.55
N PHE A 19 0.75 -20.46 4.00
CA PHE A 19 0.55 -20.07 2.60
C PHE A 19 1.10 -18.67 2.31
N ASP A 20 0.78 -17.69 3.17
CA ASP A 20 1.25 -16.31 3.03
C ASP A 20 2.77 -16.21 3.16
N THR A 21 3.40 -17.01 4.02
CA THR A 21 4.87 -17.04 4.19
C THR A 21 5.61 -17.51 2.94
N PHE A 22 5.02 -18.46 2.19
CA PHE A 22 5.63 -19.00 0.97
C PHE A 22 5.07 -18.38 -0.32
N SER A 23 4.22 -17.37 -0.20
CA SER A 23 3.62 -16.66 -1.33
C SER A 23 4.11 -15.22 -1.41
N HIS A 24 4.25 -14.71 -2.63
CA HIS A 24 4.51 -13.30 -2.84
C HIS A 24 3.19 -12.54 -3.03
N ILE A 25 2.84 -11.69 -2.07
CA ILE A 25 1.63 -10.86 -2.16
C ILE A 25 1.86 -9.78 -3.22
N LYS A 26 1.32 -9.99 -4.42
CA LYS A 26 1.42 -9.04 -5.53
C LYS A 26 0.28 -8.04 -5.48
N THR A 27 0.59 -6.79 -5.13
CA THR A 27 -0.36 -5.68 -5.18
C THR A 27 -0.71 -5.33 -6.63
N VAL A 28 -2.01 -5.23 -6.94
CA VAL A 28 -2.51 -4.84 -8.28
C VAL A 28 -3.53 -3.71 -8.11
N MET A 29 -3.31 -2.59 -8.83
CA MET A 29 -4.25 -1.47 -8.87
C MET A 29 -5.01 -1.48 -10.21
N LYS A 30 -6.35 -1.45 -10.14
CA LYS A 30 -7.23 -1.26 -11.31
C LYS A 30 -7.94 0.08 -11.18
N ARG A 31 -7.82 0.94 -12.20
CA ARG A 31 -8.47 2.27 -12.23
C ARG A 31 -9.19 2.47 -13.56
N SER A 32 -10.35 3.11 -13.52
CA SER A 32 -11.10 3.56 -14.70
C SER A 32 -10.59 4.93 -15.17
N PHE A 33 -10.71 5.20 -16.47
CA PHE A 33 -10.40 6.51 -17.05
C PHE A 33 -11.44 7.60 -16.71
N ALA A 34 -12.59 7.23 -16.13
CA ALA A 34 -13.71 8.16 -15.91
C ALA A 34 -13.47 9.24 -14.83
N LEU A 35 -12.64 8.97 -13.82
CA LEU A 35 -12.41 9.88 -12.70
C LEU A 35 -10.93 10.28 -12.66
N ASP A 36 -10.56 11.20 -13.54
CA ASP A 36 -9.22 11.77 -13.55
C ASP A 36 -9.09 13.04 -12.71
N VAL A 37 -8.01 13.10 -11.93
CA VAL A 37 -7.80 14.15 -10.93
C VAL A 37 -7.00 15.26 -11.58
N PHE A 38 -7.69 16.28 -12.12
CA PHE A 38 -7.09 17.35 -12.90
C PHE A 38 -5.97 18.13 -12.17
N PHE A 39 -6.01 18.19 -10.84
CA PHE A 39 -4.98 18.89 -10.05
C PHE A 39 -3.70 18.07 -9.83
N ARG A 40 -3.66 16.80 -10.26
CA ARG A 40 -2.46 15.95 -10.26
C ARG A 40 -1.45 16.38 -11.33
N TYR A 41 -1.90 17.08 -12.38
CA TYR A 41 -1.05 17.53 -13.48
C TYR A 41 -0.51 18.94 -13.26
N ALA A 42 0.73 19.14 -13.71
CA ALA A 42 1.41 20.43 -13.73
C ALA A 42 0.69 21.43 -14.67
N PRO A 43 0.86 22.76 -14.46
CA PRO A 43 1.61 23.41 -13.39
C PRO A 43 0.86 23.42 -12.04
N PHE A 44 1.62 23.31 -10.95
CA PHE A 44 1.10 23.32 -9.58
C PHE A 44 1.01 24.75 -9.05
N SER A 45 -0.18 25.34 -9.13
CA SER A 45 -0.42 26.68 -8.58
C SER A 45 -0.39 26.69 -7.05
N LYS A 46 -0.14 27.85 -6.44
CA LYS A 46 -0.19 28.04 -4.97
C LYS A 46 -1.52 27.57 -4.37
N PHE A 47 -2.62 27.72 -5.11
CA PHE A 47 -3.94 27.24 -4.71
C PHE A 47 -4.03 25.70 -4.73
N LYS A 48 -3.56 25.02 -5.80
CA LYS A 48 -3.52 23.55 -5.88
C LYS A 48 -2.68 22.95 -4.74
N LEU A 49 -1.54 23.57 -4.42
CA LEU A 49 -0.67 23.12 -3.33
C LEU A 49 -1.29 23.37 -1.94
N SER A 50 -1.96 24.50 -1.74
CA SER A 50 -2.70 24.79 -0.51
C SER A 50 -3.84 23.80 -0.29
N LEU A 51 -4.57 23.44 -1.36
CA LEU A 51 -5.62 22.44 -1.31
C LEU A 51 -5.07 21.05 -0.96
N LEU A 52 -3.99 20.61 -1.62
CA LEU A 52 -3.35 19.32 -1.33
C LEU A 52 -2.90 19.23 0.15
N LYS A 53 -2.25 20.28 0.67
CA LYS A 53 -1.78 20.33 2.07
C LYS A 53 -2.89 20.34 3.12
N LYS A 54 -4.12 20.70 2.75
CA LYS A 54 -5.27 20.65 3.67
C LYS A 54 -5.91 19.27 3.74
N PHE A 55 -5.71 18.44 2.71
CA PHE A 55 -6.26 17.08 2.61
C PHE A 55 -5.30 16.00 3.10
N LEU A 56 -3.99 16.27 3.05
CA LEU A 56 -2.90 15.41 3.54
C LEU A 56 -2.57 15.77 4.99
#